data_AF-A0A2R6F466-F1
#
_entry.id   AF-A0A2R6F466-F1
#
_cell.length_a   1.000
_cell.length_b   1.000
_cell.length_c   1.000
_cell.angle_alpha   90.00
_cell.angle_beta   90.00
_cell.angle_gamma   90.00
#
_symmetry.space_group_name_H-M   'P 1'
#
loop_
_entity.id
_entity.type
_entity.pdbx_description
1 polymer ?
#
loop_
_entity_poly.entity_id
_entity_poly.type
_entity_poly.pdbx_seq_one_letter_code
_entity_poly.pdbx_strand_id
1 'polypeptide(L)'
;MSLKTAVAAPFRQRGTDRMAESEFVVALSLDRNWFSPDQAKTLVDVATSEGLLEREADALVVGFDASTTTIPDDFRPGEEILQSRSTFEQVLDAVVEAGVEKRTAVASINRLQSELGVTLDAAAVVYARSEGVDVDGIAAEVREEL
;
A
#
# COMPACT_ATOMS: atom_id res chain seq x y z
N MET A 1 0.40 2.96 -10.66
CA MET A 1 -0.45 4.17 -10.91
C MET A 1 -1.95 3.93 -10.74
N SER A 2 -2.40 2.71 -10.46
CA SER A 2 -3.83 2.37 -10.41
C SER A 2 -4.46 2.54 -9.02
N LEU A 3 -3.73 2.23 -7.93
CA LEU A 3 -4.24 2.37 -6.56
C LEU A 3 -4.61 3.82 -6.20
N LYS A 4 -3.68 4.77 -6.34
CA LYS A 4 -3.91 6.20 -6.05
C LYS A 4 -5.11 6.77 -6.82
N THR A 5 -5.29 6.39 -8.07
CA THR A 5 -6.42 6.81 -8.92
C THR A 5 -7.74 6.21 -8.45
N ALA A 6 -7.72 4.93 -8.03
CA ALA A 6 -8.90 4.27 -7.46
C ALA A 6 -9.30 4.88 -6.11
N VAL A 7 -8.32 5.22 -5.27
CA VAL A 7 -8.53 5.93 -4.00
C VAL A 7 -9.08 7.33 -4.24
N ALA A 8 -8.51 8.10 -5.17
CA ALA A 8 -8.95 9.48 -5.44
C ALA A 8 -10.38 9.58 -5.98
N ALA A 9 -10.89 8.53 -6.61
CA ALA A 9 -12.15 8.55 -7.35
C ALA A 9 -13.38 8.93 -6.50
N PRO A 10 -13.65 8.29 -5.34
CA PRO A 10 -14.73 8.70 -4.45
C PRO A 10 -14.58 10.15 -3.94
N PHE A 11 -13.39 10.53 -3.48
CA PHE A 11 -13.12 11.87 -2.93
C PHE A 11 -13.33 12.97 -3.97
N ARG A 12 -12.83 12.77 -5.19
CA ARG A 12 -13.00 13.72 -6.29
C ARG A 12 -14.46 13.86 -6.71
N GLN A 13 -15.22 12.75 -6.73
CA GLN A 13 -16.64 12.77 -7.06
C GLN A 13 -17.46 13.58 -6.05
N ARG A 14 -17.12 13.45 -4.76
CA ARG A 14 -17.80 14.16 -3.66
C ARG A 14 -17.25 15.57 -3.43
N GLY A 15 -16.06 15.89 -3.95
CA GLY A 15 -15.39 17.17 -3.75
C GLY A 15 -14.94 17.39 -2.30
N THR A 16 -14.60 16.31 -1.59
CA THR A 16 -14.22 16.32 -0.17
C THR A 16 -12.90 15.59 0.03
N ASP A 17 -12.18 15.91 1.09
CA ASP A 17 -10.97 15.23 1.56
C ASP A 17 -11.26 14.11 2.57
N ARG A 18 -12.51 14.02 3.03
CA ARG A 18 -12.96 13.08 4.07
C ARG A 18 -14.33 12.49 3.74
N MET A 19 -14.52 11.21 4.02
CA MET A 19 -15.83 10.55 3.89
C MET A 19 -15.93 9.31 4.78
N ALA A 20 -17.16 8.84 5.04
CA ALA A 20 -17.34 7.60 5.80
C ALA A 20 -16.78 6.39 5.02
N GLU A 21 -16.26 5.38 5.73
CA GLU A 21 -15.77 4.15 5.09
C GLU A 21 -16.89 3.46 4.30
N SER A 22 -18.11 3.43 4.82
CA SER A 22 -19.28 2.89 4.14
C SER A 22 -19.61 3.65 2.84
N GLU A 23 -19.43 4.97 2.83
CA GLU A 23 -19.63 5.81 1.65
C GLU A 23 -18.58 5.51 0.58
N PHE A 24 -17.32 5.34 1.00
CA PHE A 24 -16.23 4.97 0.10
C PHE A 24 -16.47 3.60 -0.54
N VAL A 25 -16.87 2.61 0.25
CA VAL A 25 -17.22 1.26 -0.22
C VAL A 25 -18.38 1.30 -1.22
N VAL A 26 -19.43 2.08 -0.93
CA VAL A 26 -20.58 2.26 -1.84
C VAL A 26 -20.15 2.93 -3.15
N ALA A 27 -19.31 3.96 -3.11
CA ALA A 27 -18.85 4.64 -4.32
C ALA A 27 -18.07 3.70 -5.27
N LEU A 28 -17.22 2.83 -4.71
CA LEU A 28 -16.45 1.89 -5.52
C LEU A 28 -17.27 0.69 -6.03
N SER A 29 -18.26 0.25 -5.23
CA SER A 29 -19.01 -0.97 -5.54
C SER A 29 -20.31 -0.75 -6.29
N LEU A 30 -21.07 0.30 -5.97
CA LEU A 30 -22.37 0.58 -6.57
C LEU A 30 -22.27 1.66 -7.64
N ASP A 31 -21.66 2.80 -7.32
CA ASP A 31 -21.63 3.93 -8.28
C ASP A 31 -20.74 3.62 -9.48
N ARG A 32 -19.58 3.00 -9.24
CA ARG A 32 -18.61 2.66 -10.29
C ARG A 32 -18.59 1.21 -10.71
N ASN A 33 -19.12 0.31 -9.89
CA ASN A 33 -19.11 -1.14 -10.14
C ASN A 33 -17.69 -1.66 -10.46
N TRP A 34 -16.68 -1.11 -9.79
CA TRP A 34 -15.28 -1.51 -9.96
C TRP A 34 -14.93 -2.71 -9.10
N PHE A 35 -15.47 -2.76 -7.88
CA PHE A 35 -15.15 -3.77 -6.87
C PHE A 35 -16.42 -4.28 -6.18
N SER A 36 -16.39 -5.47 -5.61
CA SER A 36 -17.40 -5.88 -4.63
C SER A 36 -17.25 -5.09 -3.32
N PRO A 37 -18.26 -5.09 -2.43
CA PRO A 37 -18.14 -4.42 -1.12
C PRO A 37 -16.93 -4.92 -0.31
N ASP A 38 -16.64 -6.22 -0.36
CA ASP A 38 -15.49 -6.79 0.35
C ASP A 38 -14.16 -6.38 -0.28
N GLN A 39 -14.08 -6.38 -1.62
CA GLN A 39 -12.91 -5.88 -2.34
C GLN A 39 -12.66 -4.40 -2.08
N ALA A 40 -13.71 -3.58 -1.97
CA ALA A 40 -13.56 -2.17 -1.64
C ALA A 40 -13.02 -1.96 -0.22
N LYS A 41 -13.40 -2.80 0.75
CA LYS A 41 -12.79 -2.78 2.10
C LYS A 41 -11.32 -3.19 2.04
N THR A 42 -10.98 -4.25 1.29
CA THR A 42 -9.58 -4.63 1.06
C THR A 42 -8.77 -3.48 0.47
N LEU A 43 -9.35 -2.72 -0.48
CA LEU A 43 -8.69 -1.53 -1.03
C LEU A 43 -8.45 -0.47 0.05
N VAL A 44 -9.39 -0.25 0.98
CA VAL A 44 -9.18 0.66 2.12
C VAL A 44 -8.01 0.21 2.97
N ASP A 45 -7.90 -1.09 3.26
CA ASP A 45 -6.78 -1.64 4.04
C ASP A 45 -5.44 -1.41 3.34
N VAL A 46 -5.35 -1.76 2.05
CA VAL A 46 -4.15 -1.55 1.22
C VAL A 46 -3.81 -0.07 1.10
N ALA A 47 -4.79 0.79 0.89
CA ALA A 47 -4.56 2.24 0.78
C ALA A 47 -4.15 2.87 2.11
N THR A 48 -4.60 2.31 3.24
CA THR A 48 -4.18 2.75 4.57
C THR A 48 -2.74 2.31 4.87
N SER A 49 -2.37 1.06 4.54
CA SER A 49 -0.99 0.58 4.71
C SER A 49 0.00 1.35 3.84
N GLU A 50 -0.44 1.79 2.65
CA GLU A 50 0.36 2.61 1.73
C GLU A 50 0.36 4.12 2.06
N GLY A 51 -0.29 4.54 3.15
CA GLY A 51 -0.35 5.96 3.57
C GLY A 51 -1.15 6.87 2.62
N LEU A 52 -1.97 6.29 1.75
CA LEU A 52 -2.87 7.04 0.86
C LEU A 52 -4.17 7.43 1.56
N LEU A 53 -4.59 6.64 2.55
CA LEU A 53 -5.72 6.89 3.42
C LEU A 53 -5.31 6.83 4.88
N GLU A 54 -5.98 7.62 5.70
CA GLU A 54 -5.90 7.56 7.14
C GLU A 54 -7.30 7.34 7.72
N ARG A 55 -7.40 6.51 8.76
CA ARG A 55 -8.64 6.27 9.50
C ARG A 55 -8.71 7.24 10.68
N GLU A 56 -9.60 8.21 10.62
CA GLU A 56 -9.84 9.17 11.69
C GLU A 56 -11.24 9.01 12.27
N ALA A 57 -11.33 8.56 13.53
CA ALA A 57 -12.57 8.34 14.30
C ALA A 57 -13.61 7.45 13.59
N ASP A 58 -14.37 8.02 12.65
CA ASP A 58 -15.44 7.38 11.89
C ASP A 58 -15.37 7.70 10.37
N ALA A 59 -14.25 8.25 9.90
CA ALA A 59 -14.06 8.68 8.51
C ALA A 59 -12.70 8.23 7.95
N LEU A 60 -12.66 8.08 6.63
CA LEU A 60 -11.45 7.97 5.84
C LEU A 60 -11.04 9.37 5.38
N VAL A 61 -9.79 9.72 5.62
CA VAL A 61 -9.17 10.97 5.17
C VAL A 61 -8.12 10.64 4.12
N VAL A 62 -8.16 11.33 2.97
CA VAL A 62 -7.16 11.13 1.92
C VAL A 62 -5.89 11.91 2.23
N GLY A 63 -4.75 11.23 2.24
CA GLY A 63 -3.44 11.83 2.56
C GLY A 63 -2.84 12.70 1.44
N PHE A 64 -3.56 12.88 0.34
CA PHE A 64 -3.11 13.63 -0.83
C PHE A 64 -4.27 14.39 -1.49
N ASP A 65 -3.95 15.37 -2.35
CA ASP A 65 -4.97 16.12 -3.07
C ASP A 65 -5.65 15.26 -4.17
N ALA A 66 -6.80 14.69 -3.83
CA ALA A 66 -7.62 13.91 -4.76
C ALA A 66 -8.22 14.76 -5.90
N SER A 67 -8.36 16.08 -5.72
CA SER A 67 -8.99 16.96 -6.71
C SER A 67 -8.12 17.14 -7.97
N THR A 68 -6.81 17.09 -7.79
CA THR A 68 -5.82 17.20 -8.87
C THR A 68 -5.51 15.86 -9.55
N THR A 69 -6.01 14.76 -9.00
CA THR A 69 -5.80 13.42 -9.57
C THR A 69 -6.66 13.23 -10.82
N THR A 70 -6.00 13.00 -11.95
CA THR A 70 -6.66 12.75 -13.23
C THR A 70 -7.15 11.31 -13.27
N ILE A 71 -8.46 11.14 -13.49
CA ILE A 71 -9.11 9.83 -13.61
C ILE A 71 -9.66 9.73 -15.03
N PRO A 72 -9.10 8.86 -15.89
CA PRO A 72 -9.63 8.62 -17.23
C PRO A 72 -11.07 8.09 -17.16
N ASP A 73 -11.89 8.46 -18.15
CA ASP A 73 -13.31 8.06 -18.18
C ASP A 73 -13.48 6.54 -18.30
N ASP A 74 -12.58 5.85 -19.02
CA ASP A 74 -12.57 4.38 -19.17
C ASP A 74 -11.70 3.67 -18.12
N PHE A 75 -11.27 4.38 -17.07
CA PHE A 75 -10.45 3.76 -16.03
C PHE A 75 -11.26 2.72 -15.26
N ARG A 76 -10.77 1.48 -15.25
CA ARG A 76 -11.25 0.42 -14.38
C ARG A 76 -10.04 -0.24 -13.72
N PRO A 77 -9.88 -0.15 -12.39
CA PRO A 77 -8.77 -0.79 -11.72
C PRO A 77 -8.93 -2.32 -11.76
N GLY A 78 -7.81 -3.02 -11.97
CA GLY A 78 -7.75 -4.49 -11.85
C GLY A 78 -7.66 -4.92 -10.39
N GLU A 79 -8.01 -6.18 -10.10
CA GLU A 79 -7.95 -6.76 -8.75
C GLU A 79 -6.52 -6.80 -8.18
N GLU A 80 -5.51 -6.71 -9.03
CA GLU A 80 -4.10 -6.56 -8.64
C GLU A 80 -3.84 -5.40 -7.67
N ILE A 81 -4.65 -4.34 -7.68
CA ILE A 81 -4.47 -3.21 -6.75
C ILE A 81 -4.95 -3.52 -5.33
N LEU A 82 -5.68 -4.62 -5.15
CA LEU A 82 -6.12 -5.12 -3.85
C LEU A 82 -5.03 -5.97 -3.19
N GLN A 83 -3.94 -6.24 -3.89
CA GLN A 83 -2.76 -6.85 -3.31
C GLN A 83 -1.89 -5.74 -2.73
N SER A 84 -1.68 -5.76 -1.41
CA SER A 84 -0.63 -4.94 -0.81
C SER A 84 0.71 -5.24 -1.47
N ARG A 85 1.58 -4.23 -1.56
CA ARG A 85 2.98 -4.48 -1.91
C ARG A 85 3.53 -5.54 -0.97
N SER A 86 4.32 -6.46 -1.52
CA SER A 86 4.97 -7.49 -0.72
C SER A 86 5.84 -6.82 0.36
N THR A 87 5.98 -7.47 1.52
CA THR A 87 6.85 -6.99 2.59
C THR A 87 8.26 -6.68 2.06
N PHE A 88 8.80 -7.56 1.22
CA PHE A 88 10.04 -7.30 0.49
C PHE A 88 10.06 -5.95 -0.25
N GLU A 89 9.01 -5.63 -1.03
CA GLU A 89 8.95 -4.36 -1.77
C GLU A 89 8.88 -3.15 -0.85
N GLN A 90 8.10 -3.23 0.24
CA GLN A 90 8.00 -2.16 1.23
C GLN A 90 9.36 -1.89 1.90
N VAL A 91 10.04 -2.96 2.32
CA VAL A 91 11.37 -2.85 2.94
C VAL A 91 12.41 -2.36 1.93
N LEU A 92 12.36 -2.84 0.68
CA LEU A 92 13.28 -2.41 -0.36
C LEU A 92 13.15 -0.92 -0.66
N ASP A 93 11.92 -0.40 -0.71
CA ASP A 93 11.70 1.03 -0.93
C ASP A 93 12.21 1.86 0.26
N ALA A 94 11.95 1.45 1.52
CA ALA A 94 12.49 2.12 2.71
C ALA A 94 14.03 2.17 2.71
N VAL A 95 14.68 1.07 2.30
CA VAL A 95 16.14 1.01 2.18
C VAL A 95 16.68 1.89 1.04
N VAL A 96 15.95 1.99 -0.06
CA VAL A 96 16.30 2.90 -1.16
C VAL A 96 16.15 4.36 -0.75
N GLU A 97 15.09 4.70 0.00
CA GLU A 97 14.88 6.05 0.56
C GLU A 97 15.97 6.43 1.56
N ALA A 98 16.52 5.46 2.30
CA ALA A 98 17.69 5.65 3.16
C ALA A 98 19.01 5.86 2.38
N GLY A 99 18.98 5.80 1.04
CA GLY A 99 20.11 6.11 0.16
C GLY A 99 20.87 4.90 -0.37
N VAL A 100 20.39 3.67 -0.10
CA VAL A 100 21.01 2.45 -0.65
C VAL A 100 20.56 2.24 -2.09
N GLU A 101 21.48 1.88 -2.98
CA GLU A 101 21.12 1.56 -4.35
C GLU A 101 20.24 0.30 -4.43
N LYS A 102 19.10 0.40 -5.13
CA LYS A 102 18.13 -0.70 -5.26
C LYS A 102 18.77 -2.03 -5.68
N ARG A 103 19.67 -2.03 -6.67
CA ARG A 103 20.35 -3.25 -7.13
C ARG A 103 21.23 -3.87 -6.05
N THR A 104 21.93 -3.03 -5.28
CA THR A 104 22.77 -3.47 -4.17
C THR A 104 21.92 -4.07 -3.06
N ALA A 105 20.82 -3.38 -2.68
CA ALA A 105 19.89 -3.88 -1.68
C ALA A 105 19.32 -5.26 -2.08
N VAL A 106 18.83 -5.41 -3.31
CA VAL A 106 18.30 -6.70 -3.80
C VAL A 106 19.35 -7.81 -3.76
N ALA A 107 20.59 -7.52 -4.17
CA ALA A 107 21.67 -8.50 -4.14
C ALA A 107 22.02 -8.93 -2.71
N SER A 108 22.10 -7.97 -1.79
CA SER A 108 22.37 -8.22 -0.36
C SER A 108 21.26 -9.03 0.29
N ILE A 109 19.99 -8.70 0.04
CA ILE A 109 18.83 -9.43 0.56
C ILE A 109 18.84 -10.89 0.07
N ASN A 110 19.00 -11.13 -1.23
CA ASN A 110 19.03 -12.48 -1.79
C ASN A 110 20.20 -13.32 -1.24
N ARG A 111 21.34 -12.67 -1.01
CA ARG A 111 22.49 -13.29 -0.36
C ARG A 111 22.15 -13.68 1.07
N LEU A 112 21.55 -12.77 1.84
CA LEU A 112 21.13 -12.99 3.22
C LEU A 112 20.09 -14.13 3.31
N GLN A 113 19.12 -14.15 2.40
CA GLN A 113 18.11 -15.19 2.26
C GLN A 113 18.76 -16.57 2.11
N SER A 114 19.76 -16.67 1.24
CA SER A 114 20.48 -17.92 0.96
C SER A 114 21.39 -18.34 2.12
N GLU A 115 22.08 -17.38 2.74
CA GLU A 115 23.02 -17.63 3.85
C GLU A 115 22.30 -18.03 5.14
N LEU A 116 21.14 -17.43 5.43
CA LEU A 116 20.36 -17.70 6.63
C LEU A 116 19.28 -18.77 6.44
N GLY A 117 18.97 -19.15 5.20
CA GLY A 117 17.91 -20.13 4.88
C GLY A 117 16.52 -19.65 5.27
N VAL A 118 16.27 -18.34 5.19
CA VAL A 118 15.00 -17.71 5.61
C VAL A 118 14.15 -17.32 4.40
N THR A 119 12.91 -16.87 4.65
CA THR A 119 12.04 -16.31 3.62
C THR A 119 12.62 -15.00 3.07
N LEU A 120 12.20 -14.61 1.86
CA LEU A 120 12.61 -13.36 1.24
C LEU A 120 12.27 -12.15 2.12
N ASP A 121 11.07 -12.17 2.72
CA ASP A 121 10.59 -11.10 3.59
C ASP A 121 11.40 -10.99 4.90
N ALA A 122 11.72 -12.14 5.52
CA ALA A 122 12.59 -12.16 6.68
C ALA A 122 14.01 -11.65 6.36
N ALA A 123 14.57 -12.05 5.21
CA ALA A 123 15.86 -11.56 4.74
C ALA A 123 15.85 -10.05 4.50
N ALA A 124 14.76 -9.50 3.94
CA ALA A 124 14.59 -8.08 3.72
C ALA A 124 14.61 -7.30 5.03
N VAL A 125 13.81 -7.73 6.02
CA VAL A 125 13.74 -7.08 7.34
C VAL A 125 15.10 -7.10 8.05
N VAL A 126 15.81 -8.24 8.04
CA VAL A 126 17.14 -8.33 8.66
C VAL A 126 18.13 -7.40 7.95
N TYR A 127 18.09 -7.35 6.62
CA TYR A 127 18.94 -6.44 5.86
C TYR A 127 18.68 -4.97 6.20
N ALA A 128 17.41 -4.53 6.19
CA ALA A 128 17.04 -3.16 6.53
C ALA A 128 17.50 -2.74 7.93
N ARG A 129 17.34 -3.62 8.92
CA ARG A 129 17.88 -3.37 10.27
C ARG A 129 19.40 -3.26 10.29
N SER A 130 20.12 -4.02 9.46
CA SER A 130 21.59 -3.94 9.36
C SER A 130 22.08 -2.63 8.74
N GLU A 131 21.28 -2.02 7.86
CA GLU A 131 21.51 -0.70 7.27
C GLU A 131 21.03 0.45 8.18
N GLY A 132 20.47 0.14 9.36
CA GLY A 132 19.96 1.14 10.31
C GLY A 132 18.62 1.76 9.90
N VAL A 133 17.88 1.12 8.99
CA VAL A 133 16.55 1.55 8.56
C VAL A 133 15.50 1.01 9.54
N ASP A 134 14.65 1.90 10.06
CA ASP A 134 13.54 1.51 10.92
C ASP A 134 12.41 0.89 10.09
N VAL A 135 12.21 -0.41 10.29
CA VAL A 135 11.17 -1.22 9.65
C VAL A 135 10.35 -1.97 10.69
N ASP A 136 10.27 -1.47 11.94
CA ASP A 136 9.64 -2.19 13.04
C ASP A 136 8.15 -2.50 12.81
N GLY A 137 7.42 -1.61 12.11
CA GLY A 137 6.04 -1.85 11.70
C GLY A 137 5.92 -3.03 10.72
N ILE A 138 6.76 -3.05 9.69
CA ILE A 138 6.79 -4.11 8.67
C ILE A 138 7.29 -5.44 9.25
N ALA A 139 8.26 -5.38 10.18
CA ALA A 139 8.80 -6.55 10.86
C ALA A 139 7.77 -7.27 11.76
N ALA A 140 6.76 -6.56 12.25
CA ALA A 140 5.68 -7.15 13.02
C ALA A 140 4.80 -8.06 12.15
N GLU A 141 4.45 -7.62 10.94
CA GLU A 141 3.66 -8.39 9.97
C GLU A 141 4.35 -9.70 9.58
N VAL A 142 5.65 -9.65 9.24
CA VAL A 142 6.42 -10.86 8.90
C VAL A 142 6.46 -11.86 10.04
N ARG A 143 6.47 -11.41 11.29
CA ARG A 143 6.53 -12.32 12.45
C ARG A 143 5.23 -13.08 12.65
N GLU A 144 4.09 -12.54 12.23
CA GLU A 144 2.80 -13.22 12.31
C GLU A 144 2.62 -14.28 11.21
N GLU A 145 3.38 -14.19 10.11
CA GLU A 145 3.30 -15.10 8.96
C GLU A 145 4.30 -16.28 8.98
N LEU A 146 5.25 -16.29 9.92
CA LEU A 146 6.26 -17.35 10.11
C LEU A 146 5.78 -18.49 11.04
#